data_AF-A0A9P6FLX8-F1
#
_entry.id   AF-A0A9P6FLX8-F1
#
_cell.length_a   1.000
_cell.length_b   1.000
_cell.length_c   1.000
_cell.angle_alpha   90.00
_cell.angle_beta   90.00
_cell.angle_gamma   90.00
#
_symmetry.space_group_name_H-M   'P 1'
#
loop_
_entity.id
_entity.type
_entity.pdbx_description
1 polymer ?
#
loop_
_entity_poly.entity_id
_entity_poly.type
_entity_poly.pdbx_seq_one_letter_code
_entity_poly.pdbx_strand_id
1 'polypeptide(L)'
;MIAAASLSIQTPKHAEPGSASNFSQIKARYQAAGQGHLLNFYEELPSDEQERLLAQLDSLNVERVNRIHQKATTCPSPMLNNQAAQLAPLPEECFDSTMEAAPEKINEWNTIGMTQIAQNKVGVILLAGGQGTRLGSSAPKGCYDISLPSNKSLFQIQAERILKLQRLAKEIPGAADKVIIPWYVMTSGPTRPATVAFFQEHNYFGLDSDNVIFFEQ
;
A
#
# COMPACT_ATOMS: atom_id res chain seq x y z
N MET A 1 -8.90 -39.89 -11.54
CA MET A 1 -7.45 -39.62 -11.43
C MET A 1 -7.15 -38.40 -12.29
N ILE A 2 -7.12 -37.21 -11.68
CA ILE A 2 -6.72 -35.97 -12.34
C ILE A 2 -5.32 -35.67 -11.82
N ALA A 3 -4.33 -35.71 -12.71
CA ALA A 3 -2.93 -35.45 -12.40
C ALA A 3 -2.75 -33.97 -12.04
N ALA A 4 -2.29 -33.72 -10.81
CA ALA A 4 -1.85 -32.41 -10.37
C ALA A 4 -0.49 -32.11 -11.01
N ALA A 5 -0.45 -31.20 -11.99
CA ALA A 5 0.78 -30.63 -12.48
C ALA A 5 1.27 -29.58 -11.47
N SER A 6 2.26 -29.95 -10.67
CA SER A 6 2.98 -29.03 -9.80
C SER A 6 3.75 -28.00 -10.64
N LEU A 7 3.20 -26.80 -10.83
CA LEU A 7 3.96 -25.67 -11.30
C LEU A 7 4.83 -25.14 -10.15
N SER A 8 6.09 -25.56 -10.13
CA SER A 8 7.14 -24.92 -9.34
C SER A 8 7.40 -23.51 -9.88
N ILE A 9 6.78 -22.50 -9.27
CA ILE A 9 7.15 -21.10 -9.47
C ILE A 9 8.51 -20.92 -8.79
N GLN A 10 9.59 -21.02 -9.57
CA GLN A 10 10.89 -20.53 -9.13
C GLN A 10 10.81 -19.01 -9.08
N THR A 11 10.67 -18.46 -7.88
CA THR A 11 10.99 -17.07 -7.62
C THR A 11 12.49 -16.88 -7.92
N PRO A 12 12.88 -15.92 -8.78
CA PRO A 12 14.29 -15.61 -8.94
C PRO A 12 14.82 -15.15 -7.58
N LYS A 13 15.90 -15.79 -7.12
CA LYS A 13 16.61 -15.41 -5.89
C LYS A 13 16.85 -13.90 -5.91
N HIS A 14 16.37 -13.21 -4.88
CA HIS A 14 16.85 -11.88 -4.53
C HIS A 14 18.38 -11.99 -4.38
N ALA A 15 19.12 -11.18 -5.15
CA ALA A 15 20.54 -11.01 -4.94
C ALA A 15 20.75 -10.41 -3.53
N GLU A 16 21.66 -10.98 -2.75
CA GLU A 16 22.03 -10.46 -1.44
C GLU A 16 22.61 -9.03 -1.57
N PRO A 17 22.28 -8.11 -0.64
CA PRO A 17 22.79 -6.75 -0.65
C PRO A 17 24.22 -6.75 -0.11
N GLY A 18 25.22 -6.85 -0.99
CA GLY A 18 26.59 -6.99 -0.51
C GLY A 18 27.69 -7.13 -1.55
N SER A 19 27.73 -6.29 -2.57
CA SER A 19 29.00 -5.89 -3.21
C SER A 19 28.76 -4.61 -3.98
N ALA A 20 29.57 -3.58 -3.76
CA ALA A 20 29.59 -2.38 -4.59
C ALA A 20 29.62 -2.80 -6.06
N SER A 21 28.48 -2.67 -6.74
CA SER A 21 28.38 -2.99 -8.16
C SER A 21 29.40 -2.12 -8.88
N ASN A 22 30.39 -2.76 -9.51
CA ASN A 22 31.40 -2.02 -10.25
C ASN A 22 30.68 -1.23 -11.34
N PHE A 23 30.87 0.10 -11.42
CA PHE A 23 30.23 0.99 -12.41
C PHE A 23 30.15 0.36 -13.81
N SER A 24 31.22 -0.34 -14.21
CA SER A 24 31.28 -1.07 -15.48
C SER A 24 30.19 -2.13 -15.67
N GLN A 25 29.80 -2.85 -14.61
CA GLN A 25 28.74 -3.87 -14.64
C GLN A 25 27.36 -3.24 -14.80
N ILE A 26 27.05 -2.20 -14.01
CA ILE A 26 25.79 -1.44 -14.16
C ILE A 26 25.72 -0.84 -15.56
N LYS A 27 26.79 -0.19 -16.01
CA LYS A 27 26.87 0.41 -17.34
C LYS A 27 26.61 -0.61 -18.44
N ALA A 28 27.26 -1.77 -18.39
CA ALA A 28 27.06 -2.82 -19.38
C ALA A 28 25.61 -3.35 -19.37
N ARG A 29 25.01 -3.56 -18.20
CA ARG A 29 23.63 -4.02 -18.05
C ARG A 29 22.64 -3.02 -18.64
N TYR A 30 22.76 -1.75 -18.28
CA TYR A 30 21.87 -0.69 -18.76
C TYR A 30 22.06 -0.42 -20.26
N GLN A 31 23.27 -0.51 -20.79
CA GLN A 31 23.53 -0.45 -22.22
C GLN A 31 22.89 -1.62 -22.97
N ALA A 32 23.05 -2.85 -22.49
CA ALA A 32 22.43 -4.03 -23.08
C ALA A 32 20.88 -3.96 -23.06
N ALA A 33 20.32 -3.32 -22.04
CA ALA A 33 18.89 -3.05 -21.93
C ALA A 33 18.41 -1.82 -22.75
N GLY A 34 19.29 -1.15 -23.51
CA GLY A 34 18.93 0.05 -24.29
C GLY A 34 18.66 1.30 -23.45
N GLN A 35 19.03 1.29 -22.16
CA GLN A 35 18.81 2.36 -21.18
C GLN A 35 20.14 3.04 -20.78
N GLY A 36 21.17 2.96 -21.64
CA GLY A 36 22.51 3.52 -21.36
C GLY A 36 22.52 5.04 -21.21
N HIS A 37 21.51 5.74 -21.71
CA HIS A 37 21.41 7.20 -21.64
C HIS A 37 21.35 7.74 -20.21
N LEU A 38 20.93 6.93 -19.23
CA LEU A 38 20.90 7.29 -17.81
C LEU A 38 22.29 7.56 -17.23
N LEU A 39 23.36 7.10 -17.90
CA LEU A 39 24.75 7.23 -17.45
C LEU A 39 25.55 8.22 -18.30
N ASN A 40 24.91 8.98 -19.20
CA ASN A 40 25.60 9.91 -20.09
C ASN A 40 26.40 10.99 -19.35
N PHE A 41 25.85 11.48 -18.23
CA PHE A 41 26.45 12.57 -17.43
C PHE A 41 27.14 12.05 -16.16
N TYR A 42 27.34 10.74 -16.02
CA TYR A 42 27.85 10.14 -14.80
C TYR A 42 29.20 10.72 -14.35
N GLU A 43 30.11 10.96 -15.29
CA GLU A 43 31.45 11.51 -15.03
C GLU A 43 31.43 12.99 -14.60
N GLU A 44 30.33 13.70 -14.86
CA GLU A 44 30.14 15.11 -14.46
C GLU A 44 29.58 15.23 -13.03
N LEU A 45 29.10 14.12 -12.45
CA LEU A 45 28.51 14.10 -11.11
C LEU A 45 29.59 14.09 -10.01
N PRO A 46 29.35 14.77 -8.87
CA PRO A 46 30.11 14.58 -7.65
C PRO A 46 30.09 13.13 -7.16
N SER A 47 31.11 12.72 -6.39
CA SER A 47 31.27 11.34 -5.92
C SER A 47 30.06 10.82 -5.12
N ASP A 48 29.41 11.66 -4.32
CA ASP A 48 28.23 11.26 -3.54
C ASP A 48 26.98 11.07 -4.41
N GLU A 49 26.83 11.88 -5.46
CA GLU A 49 25.75 11.73 -6.44
C GLU A 49 25.97 10.49 -7.34
N GLN A 50 27.22 10.19 -7.69
CA GLN A 50 27.60 8.98 -8.41
C GLN A 50 27.21 7.72 -7.62
N GLU A 51 27.59 7.65 -6.34
CA GLU A 51 27.25 6.52 -5.46
C GLU A 51 25.72 6.36 -5.31
N ARG A 52 24.99 7.45 -5.12
CA ARG A 52 23.52 7.43 -5.04
C ARG A 52 22.87 6.95 -6.32
N LEU A 53 23.34 7.42 -7.47
CA LEU A 53 22.83 7.00 -8.77
C LEU A 53 23.07 5.50 -8.99
N LEU A 54 24.29 5.00 -8.71
CA LEU A 54 24.58 3.57 -8.86
C LEU A 54 23.74 2.71 -7.92
N ALA A 55 23.59 3.10 -6.65
CA ALA A 55 22.72 2.40 -5.72
C ALA A 55 21.26 2.36 -6.21
N GLN A 56 20.76 3.46 -6.76
CA GLN A 56 19.41 3.52 -7.31
C GLN A 56 19.27 2.60 -8.54
N LEU A 57 20.22 2.63 -9.47
CA LEU A 57 20.18 1.78 -10.66
C LEU A 57 20.32 0.28 -10.31
N ASP A 58 21.14 -0.05 -9.31
CA ASP A 58 21.31 -1.43 -8.86
C ASP A 58 20.02 -2.01 -8.23
N SER A 59 19.29 -1.17 -7.49
CA SER A 59 18.00 -1.54 -6.89
C SER A 59 16.91 -1.87 -7.92
N LEU A 60 17.10 -1.44 -9.18
CA LEU A 60 16.14 -1.61 -10.25
C LEU A 60 16.50 -2.80 -11.15
N ASN A 61 15.48 -3.58 -11.50
CA ASN A 61 15.60 -4.58 -12.55
C ASN A 61 15.21 -3.96 -13.90
N VAL A 62 16.20 -3.40 -14.61
CA VAL A 62 15.99 -2.68 -15.88
C VAL A 62 15.29 -3.53 -16.95
N GLU A 63 15.56 -4.84 -17.00
CA GLU A 63 14.92 -5.77 -17.92
C GLU A 63 13.44 -5.96 -17.60
N ARG A 64 13.09 -5.98 -16.31
CA ARG A 64 11.69 -5.98 -15.84
C ARG A 64 11.00 -4.67 -16.16
N VAL A 65 11.66 -3.53 -15.95
CA VAL A 65 11.10 -2.20 -16.29
C VAL A 65 10.78 -2.13 -17.78
N ASN A 66 11.73 -2.50 -18.65
CA ASN A 66 11.50 -2.56 -20.09
C ASN A 66 10.35 -3.48 -20.48
N ARG A 67 10.27 -4.68 -19.87
CA ARG A 67 9.16 -5.61 -20.12
C ARG A 67 7.81 -5.04 -19.72
N ILE A 68 7.73 -4.34 -18.58
CA ILE A 68 6.49 -3.68 -18.13
C ILE A 68 6.13 -2.55 -19.10
N HIS A 69 7.10 -1.70 -19.46
CA HIS A 69 6.90 -0.60 -20.39
C HIS A 69 6.41 -1.10 -21.75
N GLN A 70 7.10 -2.08 -22.35
CA GLN A 70 6.71 -2.66 -23.62
C GLN A 70 5.30 -3.23 -23.54
N LYS A 71 4.98 -4.04 -22.53
CA LYS A 71 3.61 -4.55 -22.37
C LYS A 71 2.57 -3.43 -22.25
N ALA A 72 2.87 -2.35 -21.53
CA ALA A 72 1.95 -1.23 -21.35
C ALA A 72 1.76 -0.38 -22.63
N THR A 73 2.79 -0.24 -23.47
CA THR A 73 2.75 0.58 -24.68
C THR A 73 2.39 -0.19 -25.94
N THR A 74 2.71 -1.49 -26.00
CA THR A 74 2.38 -2.37 -27.13
C THR A 74 1.09 -3.16 -26.91
N CYS A 75 0.48 -3.11 -25.73
CA CYS A 75 -0.89 -3.58 -25.59
C CYS A 75 -1.73 -2.73 -26.54
N PRO A 76 -2.33 -3.33 -27.59
CA PRO A 76 -3.29 -2.60 -28.39
C PRO A 76 -4.35 -2.06 -27.43
N SER A 77 -4.76 -0.80 -27.58
CA SER A 77 -6.02 -0.38 -26.98
C SER A 77 -7.05 -1.50 -27.27
N PRO A 78 -7.84 -1.94 -26.28
CA PRO A 78 -8.86 -2.97 -26.50
C PRO A 78 -9.89 -2.60 -27.58
N MET A 79 -9.76 -1.42 -28.20
CA MET A 79 -10.51 -0.95 -29.35
C MET A 79 -10.22 -1.68 -30.68
N LEU A 80 -9.21 -2.57 -30.80
CA LEU A 80 -8.93 -3.28 -32.07
C LEU A 80 -9.39 -4.74 -32.14
N ASN A 81 -9.84 -5.34 -31.04
CA ASN A 81 -10.57 -6.61 -31.12
C ASN A 81 -12.05 -6.31 -30.92
N ASN A 82 -12.83 -6.38 -32.00
CA ASN A 82 -14.30 -6.30 -32.06
C ASN A 82 -15.05 -7.37 -31.23
N GLN A 83 -14.37 -8.06 -30.29
CA GLN A 83 -15.06 -8.74 -29.21
C GLN A 83 -15.42 -7.67 -28.19
N ALA A 84 -16.58 -7.03 -28.39
CA ALA A 84 -17.21 -6.23 -27.35
C ALA A 84 -17.14 -7.05 -26.06
N ALA A 85 -16.35 -6.58 -25.09
CA ALA A 85 -16.34 -7.19 -23.77
C ALA A 85 -17.80 -7.23 -23.33
N GLN A 86 -18.34 -8.42 -23.08
CA GLN A 86 -19.70 -8.56 -22.61
C GLN A 86 -19.74 -8.02 -21.18
N LEU A 87 -19.97 -6.71 -21.07
CA LEU A 87 -20.17 -6.02 -19.81
C LEU A 87 -21.58 -6.37 -19.35
N ALA A 88 -21.66 -7.19 -18.32
CA ALA A 88 -22.90 -7.50 -17.62
C ALA A 88 -22.78 -7.09 -16.15
N PRO A 89 -23.90 -6.77 -15.48
CA PRO A 89 -23.91 -6.59 -14.03
C PRO A 89 -23.39 -7.83 -13.30
N LEU A 90 -22.92 -7.64 -12.07
CA LEU A 90 -22.66 -8.77 -11.19
C LEU A 90 -23.97 -9.53 -10.92
N PRO A 91 -23.93 -10.86 -10.76
CA PRO A 91 -25.10 -11.62 -10.31
C PRO A 91 -25.63 -11.09 -8.97
N GLU A 92 -26.95 -11.08 -8.77
CA GLU A 92 -27.61 -10.52 -7.58
C GLU A 92 -27.17 -11.22 -6.28
N GLU A 93 -26.79 -12.48 -6.35
CA GLU A 93 -26.27 -13.25 -5.23
C GLU A 93 -24.87 -12.81 -4.75
N CYS A 94 -24.15 -11.99 -5.52
CA CYS A 94 -22.78 -11.57 -5.25
C CYS A 94 -22.65 -10.14 -4.69
N PHE A 95 -23.75 -9.38 -4.59
CA PHE A 95 -23.72 -8.03 -4.04
C PHE A 95 -24.95 -7.73 -3.18
N ASP A 96 -24.86 -6.70 -2.37
CA ASP A 96 -25.97 -6.21 -1.56
C ASP A 96 -25.89 -4.69 -1.40
N SER A 97 -26.99 -4.07 -1.00
CA SER A 97 -27.09 -2.62 -0.85
C SER A 97 -27.63 -2.26 0.52
N THR A 98 -26.83 -1.50 1.28
CA THR A 98 -27.28 -0.93 2.57
C THR A 98 -28.46 0.05 2.44
N MET A 99 -28.74 0.56 1.24
CA MET A 99 -29.87 1.46 0.98
C MET A 99 -31.19 0.71 0.76
N GLU A 100 -31.12 -0.54 0.30
CA GLU A 100 -32.28 -1.36 -0.09
C GLU A 100 -32.53 -2.53 0.86
N ALA A 101 -31.50 -2.97 1.59
CA ALA A 101 -31.58 -4.05 2.54
C ALA A 101 -32.51 -3.72 3.71
N ALA A 102 -33.26 -4.74 4.15
CA ALA A 102 -34.10 -4.64 5.33
C ALA A 102 -33.26 -4.35 6.60
N PRO A 103 -33.78 -3.57 7.57
CA PRO A 103 -33.07 -3.24 8.80
C PRO A 103 -32.54 -4.46 9.56
N GLU A 104 -33.27 -5.58 9.53
CA GLU A 104 -32.88 -6.84 10.17
C GLU A 104 -31.58 -7.41 9.57
N LYS A 105 -31.44 -7.32 8.25
CA LYS A 105 -30.25 -7.78 7.53
C LYS A 105 -29.03 -6.89 7.83
N ILE A 106 -29.24 -5.58 7.90
CA ILE A 106 -28.20 -4.62 8.29
C ILE A 106 -27.73 -4.89 9.73
N ASN A 107 -28.67 -5.16 10.65
CA ASN A 107 -28.38 -5.51 12.03
C ASN A 107 -27.64 -6.85 12.14
N GLU A 108 -28.00 -7.84 11.32
CA GLU A 108 -27.29 -9.12 11.22
C GLU A 108 -25.82 -8.90 10.81
N TRP A 109 -25.57 -8.15 9.72
CA TRP A 109 -24.21 -7.84 9.28
C TRP A 109 -23.41 -7.08 10.33
N ASN A 110 -24.03 -6.10 10.99
CA ASN A 110 -23.40 -5.35 12.06
C ASN A 110 -22.99 -6.29 13.21
N THR A 111 -23.90 -7.17 13.64
CA THR A 111 -23.66 -8.13 14.72
C THR A 111 -22.50 -9.08 14.36
N ILE A 112 -22.50 -9.61 13.13
CA ILE A 112 -21.42 -10.49 12.65
C ILE A 112 -20.09 -9.72 12.67
N GLY A 113 -20.04 -8.53 12.08
CA GLY A 113 -18.84 -7.70 12.01
C GLY A 113 -18.29 -7.32 13.39
N MET A 114 -19.17 -6.87 14.29
CA MET A 114 -18.81 -6.53 15.66
C MET A 114 -18.30 -7.75 16.45
N THR A 115 -18.86 -8.93 16.20
CA THR A 115 -18.36 -10.19 16.78
C THR A 115 -16.96 -10.53 16.27
N GLN A 116 -16.67 -10.34 14.97
CA GLN A 116 -15.32 -10.56 14.44
C GLN A 116 -14.31 -9.57 15.05
N ILE A 117 -14.69 -8.31 15.24
CA ILE A 117 -13.85 -7.30 15.90
C ILE A 117 -13.62 -7.72 17.37
N ALA A 118 -14.66 -8.08 18.09
CA ALA A 118 -14.58 -8.50 19.50
C ALA A 118 -13.68 -9.72 19.73
N GLN A 119 -13.54 -10.58 18.71
CA GLN A 119 -12.68 -11.76 18.71
C GLN A 119 -11.28 -11.50 18.13
N ASN A 120 -10.89 -10.24 17.89
CA ASN A 120 -9.60 -9.84 17.31
C ASN A 120 -9.30 -10.44 15.93
N LYS A 121 -10.32 -10.62 15.08
CA LYS A 121 -10.20 -11.20 13.73
C LYS A 121 -10.14 -10.17 12.60
N VAL A 122 -10.10 -8.88 12.94
CA VAL A 122 -10.17 -7.77 11.97
C VAL A 122 -8.94 -6.89 12.12
N GLY A 123 -8.27 -6.61 10.99
CA GLY A 123 -7.20 -5.62 10.88
C GLY A 123 -7.50 -4.61 9.77
N VAL A 124 -6.85 -3.46 9.81
CA VAL A 124 -7.02 -2.39 8.81
C VAL A 124 -5.71 -2.16 8.10
N ILE A 125 -5.73 -2.15 6.77
CA ILE A 125 -4.62 -1.68 5.94
C ILE A 125 -4.99 -0.31 5.38
N LEU A 126 -4.24 0.72 5.75
CA LEU A 126 -4.39 2.08 5.24
C LEU A 126 -3.36 2.34 4.15
N LEU A 127 -3.83 2.79 2.99
CA LEU A 127 -2.98 3.25 1.89
C LEU A 127 -2.65 4.74 2.06
N ALA A 128 -1.51 5.04 2.70
CA ALA A 128 -1.04 6.39 3.05
C ALA A 128 0.24 6.81 2.30
N GLY A 129 0.48 6.27 1.09
CA GLY A 129 1.68 6.57 0.30
C GLY A 129 1.71 7.97 -0.34
N GLY A 130 0.57 8.65 -0.41
CA GLY A 130 0.43 9.92 -1.12
C GLY A 130 0.90 11.14 -0.32
N GLN A 131 1.67 12.01 -0.97
CA GLN A 131 1.91 13.37 -0.49
C GLN A 131 0.65 14.23 -0.69
N GLY A 132 0.44 15.21 0.21
CA GLY A 132 -0.69 16.14 0.18
C GLY A 132 -0.60 17.26 -0.87
N THR A 133 0.23 17.11 -1.91
CA THR A 133 0.59 18.22 -2.83
C THR A 133 -0.60 18.85 -3.54
N ARG A 134 -1.59 18.04 -3.95
CA ARG A 134 -2.85 18.55 -4.55
C ARG A 134 -3.74 19.33 -3.57
N LEU A 135 -3.51 19.17 -2.27
CA LEU A 135 -4.17 19.91 -1.20
C LEU A 135 -3.36 21.14 -0.76
N GLY A 136 -2.25 21.45 -1.46
CA GLY A 136 -1.35 22.54 -1.09
C GLY A 136 -0.51 22.25 0.15
N SER A 137 -0.36 20.98 0.55
CA SER A 137 0.46 20.57 1.71
C SER A 137 1.69 19.78 1.28
N SER A 138 2.83 20.09 1.88
CA SER A 138 4.07 19.32 1.76
C SER A 138 4.11 18.09 2.67
N ALA A 139 3.18 17.99 3.64
CA ALA A 139 3.08 16.88 4.57
C ALA A 139 2.38 15.65 3.92
N PRO A 140 2.53 14.45 4.51
CA PRO A 140 1.71 13.30 4.15
C PRO A 140 0.22 13.64 4.23
N LYS A 141 -0.58 13.14 3.28
CA LYS A 141 -2.01 13.49 3.20
C LYS A 141 -2.78 13.22 4.50
N GLY A 142 -2.40 12.18 5.25
CA GLY A 142 -3.07 11.86 6.52
C GLY A 142 -2.86 12.90 7.63
N CYS A 143 -1.81 13.71 7.56
CA CYS A 143 -1.55 14.81 8.50
C CYS A 143 -2.43 16.03 8.20
N TYR A 144 -3.13 16.06 7.07
CA TYR A 144 -3.91 17.22 6.64
C TYR A 144 -5.07 17.51 7.60
N ASP A 145 -5.16 18.77 8.05
CA ASP A 145 -6.30 19.30 8.77
C ASP A 145 -7.29 19.92 7.78
N ILE A 146 -8.52 19.41 7.78
CA ILE A 146 -9.62 19.91 6.94
C ILE A 146 -10.39 21.07 7.59
N SER A 147 -9.86 21.65 8.66
CA SER A 147 -10.40 22.81 9.39
C SER A 147 -11.79 22.55 9.99
N LEU A 148 -12.01 21.34 10.50
CA LEU A 148 -13.15 21.08 11.39
C LEU A 148 -12.94 21.83 12.71
N PRO A 149 -14.00 22.12 13.49
CA PRO A 149 -13.86 22.82 14.78
C PRO A 149 -12.89 22.16 15.77
N SER A 150 -12.63 20.86 15.63
CA SER A 150 -11.68 20.10 16.44
C SER A 150 -10.23 20.17 15.95
N ASN A 151 -9.97 20.71 14.75
CA ASN A 151 -8.67 20.78 14.06
C ASN A 151 -7.94 19.43 13.99
N LYS A 152 -8.70 18.33 13.89
CA LYS A 152 -8.14 16.97 13.84
C LYS A 152 -7.66 16.64 12.44
N SER A 153 -6.48 16.06 12.36
CA SER A 153 -5.96 15.47 11.12
C SER A 153 -6.79 14.27 10.67
N LEU A 154 -6.67 13.90 9.39
CA LEU A 154 -7.31 12.69 8.86
C LEU A 154 -6.85 11.43 9.59
N PHE A 155 -5.58 11.32 9.98
CA PHE A 155 -5.07 10.21 10.79
C PHE A 155 -5.77 10.15 12.15
N GLN A 156 -5.90 11.28 12.85
CA GLN A 156 -6.54 11.30 14.15
C GLN A 156 -8.02 10.88 14.07
N ILE A 157 -8.76 11.39 13.07
CA ILE A 157 -10.17 11.02 12.87
C ILE A 157 -10.31 9.52 12.64
N GLN A 158 -9.41 8.90 11.86
CA GLN A 158 -9.43 7.46 11.60
C GLN A 158 -9.03 6.65 12.83
N ALA A 159 -8.01 7.07 13.57
CA ALA A 159 -7.59 6.43 14.81
C ALA A 159 -8.70 6.42 15.87
N GLU A 160 -9.40 7.54 16.03
CA GLU A 160 -10.52 7.65 16.98
C GLU A 160 -11.71 6.78 16.58
N ARG A 161 -11.94 6.54 15.28
CA ARG A 161 -12.94 5.56 14.80
C ARG A 161 -12.55 4.15 15.20
N ILE A 162 -11.27 3.78 15.05
CA ILE A 162 -10.75 2.47 15.47
C ILE A 162 -10.93 2.31 16.99
N LEU A 163 -10.53 3.30 17.78
CA LEU A 163 -10.72 3.30 19.24
C LEU A 163 -12.18 3.14 19.63
N LYS A 164 -13.09 3.88 18.97
CA LYS A 164 -14.52 3.76 19.26
C LYS A 164 -15.06 2.38 18.92
N LEU A 165 -14.64 1.79 17.79
CA LEU A 165 -15.03 0.42 17.43
C LEU A 165 -14.51 -0.61 18.43
N GLN A 166 -13.25 -0.52 18.87
CA GLN A 166 -12.70 -1.40 19.91
C GLN A 166 -13.51 -1.31 21.21
N ARG A 167 -13.87 -0.09 21.63
CA ARG A 167 -14.71 0.14 22.82
C ARG A 167 -16.10 -0.48 22.67
N LEU A 168 -16.75 -0.28 21.53
CA LEU A 168 -18.09 -0.85 21.28
C LEU A 168 -18.04 -2.39 21.20
N ALA A 169 -17.00 -2.94 20.58
CA ALA A 169 -16.83 -4.38 20.46
C ALA A 169 -16.47 -5.06 21.79
N LYS A 170 -15.90 -4.33 22.75
CA LYS A 170 -15.62 -4.85 24.09
C LYS A 170 -16.90 -5.17 24.88
N GLU A 171 -18.02 -4.53 24.54
CA GLU A 171 -19.34 -4.79 25.15
C GLU A 171 -20.06 -6.01 24.54
N ILE A 172 -19.51 -6.62 23.48
CA ILE A 172 -20.11 -7.79 22.84
C ILE A 172 -19.85 -9.05 23.69
N PRO A 173 -20.85 -9.92 23.90
CA PRO A 173 -20.66 -11.19 24.60
C PRO A 173 -19.55 -12.05 23.99
N GLY A 174 -18.64 -12.54 24.83
CA GLY A 174 -17.49 -13.34 24.37
C GLY A 174 -16.36 -12.52 23.74
N ALA A 175 -16.35 -11.19 23.94
CA ALA A 175 -15.22 -10.35 23.55
C ALA A 175 -13.93 -10.77 24.27
N ALA A 176 -12.81 -10.66 23.55
CA ALA A 176 -11.48 -10.88 24.11
C ALA A 176 -11.19 -9.91 25.28
N ASP A 177 -10.25 -10.29 26.16
CA ASP A 177 -9.84 -9.48 27.31
C ASP A 177 -9.41 -8.06 26.91
N LYS A 178 -8.71 -7.95 25.77
CA LYS A 178 -8.42 -6.69 25.09
C LYS A 178 -8.84 -6.81 23.63
N VAL A 179 -9.72 -5.91 23.19
CA VAL A 179 -10.17 -5.86 21.79
C VAL A 179 -9.20 -4.98 20.99
N ILE A 180 -8.57 -5.57 19.99
CA ILE A 180 -7.49 -4.97 19.20
C ILE A 180 -7.86 -5.03 17.72
N ILE A 181 -7.76 -3.88 17.06
CA ILE A 181 -7.77 -3.78 15.59
C ILE A 181 -6.37 -3.32 15.18
N PRO A 182 -5.48 -4.20 14.71
CA PRO A 182 -4.16 -3.78 14.24
C PRO A 182 -4.31 -2.88 13.02
N TRP A 183 -3.57 -1.77 13.02
CA TRP A 183 -3.60 -0.77 11.97
C TRP A 183 -2.27 -0.75 11.21
N TYR A 184 -2.29 -1.29 10.00
CA TYR A 184 -1.16 -1.34 9.09
C TYR A 184 -1.18 -0.11 8.19
N VAL A 185 -0.26 0.83 8.43
CA VAL A 185 -0.16 2.09 7.68
C VAL A 185 0.90 1.94 6.59
N MET A 186 0.45 1.79 5.35
CA MET A 186 1.31 1.70 4.17
C MET A 186 1.75 3.09 3.71
N THR A 187 3.04 3.37 3.75
CA THR A 187 3.64 4.64 3.35
C THR A 187 4.43 4.49 2.05
N SER A 188 4.85 5.61 1.45
CA SER A 188 5.93 5.62 0.44
C SER A 188 7.24 5.98 1.13
N GLY A 189 8.38 5.67 0.51
CA GLY A 189 9.69 6.07 1.03
C GLY A 189 9.75 7.55 1.45
N PRO A 190 9.29 8.50 0.60
CA PRO A 190 9.28 9.92 0.97
C PRO A 190 8.35 10.30 2.13
N THR A 191 7.21 9.61 2.31
CA THR A 191 6.24 9.99 3.37
C THR A 191 6.49 9.26 4.68
N ARG A 192 7.29 8.20 4.68
CA ARG A 192 7.50 7.33 5.84
C ARG A 192 8.01 8.08 7.07
N PRO A 193 9.13 8.83 7.05
CA PRO A 193 9.66 9.45 8.25
C PRO A 193 8.70 10.45 8.89
N ALA A 194 8.09 11.32 8.06
CA ALA A 194 7.13 12.31 8.52
C ALA A 194 5.85 11.68 9.10
N THR A 195 5.37 10.57 8.51
CA THR A 195 4.19 9.86 9.02
C THR A 195 4.47 9.25 10.38
N VAL A 196 5.61 8.57 10.56
CA VAL A 196 5.97 7.95 11.85
C VAL A 196 6.15 9.01 12.93
N ALA A 197 6.87 10.10 12.62
CA ALA A 197 7.07 11.20 13.56
C ALA A 197 5.75 11.82 14.02
N PHE A 198 4.81 12.03 13.07
CA PHE A 198 3.49 12.60 13.39
C PHE A 198 2.68 11.70 14.33
N PHE A 199 2.70 10.38 14.13
CA PHE A 199 2.04 9.46 15.06
C PHE A 199 2.69 9.45 16.44
N GLN A 200 4.02 9.49 16.51
CA GLN A 200 4.75 9.54 17.78
C GLN A 200 4.47 10.82 18.55
N GLU A 201 4.50 11.98 17.89
CA GLU A 201 4.19 13.29 18.48
C GLU A 201 2.79 13.32 19.10
N HIS A 202 1.84 12.63 18.46
CA HIS A 202 0.46 12.55 18.94
C HIS A 202 0.17 11.31 19.81
N ASN A 203 1.18 10.63 20.34
CA ASN A 203 1.04 9.42 21.17
C ASN A 203 0.08 8.39 20.53
N TYR A 204 0.26 8.15 19.23
CA TYR A 204 -0.53 7.22 18.41
C TYR A 204 -2.04 7.50 18.47
N PHE A 205 -2.44 8.74 18.77
CA PHE A 205 -3.83 9.18 18.93
C PHE A 205 -4.61 8.37 19.98
N GLY A 206 -3.92 7.81 20.97
CA GLY A 206 -4.49 6.96 22.02
C GLY A 206 -4.60 5.48 21.68
N LEU A 207 -4.18 5.05 20.48
CA LEU A 207 -3.96 3.64 20.18
C LEU A 207 -2.68 3.15 20.86
N ASP A 208 -2.61 1.85 21.11
CA ASP A 208 -1.40 1.20 21.58
C ASP A 208 -0.38 1.11 20.42
N SER A 209 0.84 1.61 20.65
CA SER A 209 1.90 1.71 19.63
C SER A 209 2.26 0.36 19.02
N ASP A 210 2.15 -0.73 19.78
CA ASP A 210 2.46 -2.08 19.31
C ASP A 210 1.46 -2.57 18.24
N ASN A 211 0.30 -1.91 18.15
CA ASN A 211 -0.77 -2.25 17.22
C ASN A 211 -0.88 -1.27 16.04
N VAL A 212 0.07 -0.33 15.91
CA VAL A 212 0.20 0.57 14.75
C VAL A 212 1.48 0.24 14.00
N ILE A 213 1.33 -0.50 12.90
CA ILE A 213 2.44 -1.06 12.14
C ILE A 213 2.63 -0.27 10.86
N PHE A 214 3.77 0.40 10.72
CA PHE A 214 4.10 1.09 9.49
C PHE A 214 4.85 0.13 8.55
N PHE A 215 4.52 0.14 7.26
CA PHE A 215 5.30 -0.56 6.21
C PHE A 215 5.34 0.27 4.91
N GLU A 216 6.31 0.00 4.03
CA GLU A 216 6.43 0.70 2.75
C GLU A 216 5.86 -0.15 1.61
N GLN A 217 5.30 0.52 0.60
CA GLN A 217 4.72 -0.09 -0.60
C GLN A 217 5.77 -0.65 -1.58
#